data_AF-A0A811PJG8-F1
#
_entry.id   AF-A0A811PJG8-F1
#
_cell.length_a   1.000
_cell.length_b   1.000
_cell.length_c   1.000
_cell.angle_alpha   90.00
_cell.angle_beta   90.00
_cell.angle_gamma   90.00
#
_symmetry.space_group_name_H-M   'P 1'
#
loop_
_entity.id
_entity.type
_entity.pdbx_description
1 polymer ?
#
loop_
_entity_poly.entity_id
_entity_poly.type
_entity_poly.pdbx_seq_one_letter_code
_entity_poly.pdbx_strand_id
1 'polypeptide(L)'
;MATALSRGARSGLRLLAAGAEATSAPASRAFQSTGVRRMGAHAHDEPYYIHAKHMYNLHRMKHQQLKVSLAVLAAVGTGVGVPVPQLSSNGEAARSNQAERSGPMAMALRRLLLPLLFLVILVLRPQSCCVASGGGGGEPAEFEIPRDGSVLELDESNFEAAVRAADFLFVDFYAPWCGHCKRLAPQLDEAAVALAGLSTPVVVAKVNADKYRKLGSKYGVDGFPTLMLFDHGVPSEYTGSKKADLLVENLKKLVAPDVSVPESDSSIKGFVDAAGINFPLFIGFGMDESLIVEYGAKYKKKAWFSTAKDFSEDMMVVYDFDKFPALVSVNPKYNEHSVFYGPFEGTFLEDFIRQSLLPVTVPVDRETVKLLKDDGRKVVLTILEDESDENSPQLLKVLRSAANANHDLVFGYVGVKQWEEFTETFDVKVSQLPMIIVWDTKEEYELVEGSESLREGDYGSQVSRFLEGYREGRTIKKKVGRGSPTLLGLNAVYILLFLVAVLVVLMYFSAQGEEDHQPRRAHED
;
A
#
# COMPACT_ATOMS: atom_id res chain seq x y z
N MET A 1 38.15 -28.95 43.49
CA MET A 1 37.57 -29.96 44.38
C MET A 1 36.05 -29.79 44.29
N ALA A 2 35.36 -30.63 43.51
CA ALA A 2 34.77 -31.91 43.96
C ALA A 2 33.37 -31.64 44.58
N THR A 3 32.22 -32.19 44.19
CA THR A 3 31.89 -33.37 43.36
C THR A 3 30.42 -33.31 42.90
N ALA A 4 30.18 -33.88 41.72
CA ALA A 4 28.95 -34.44 41.12
C ALA A 4 27.70 -34.75 41.97
N LEU A 5 26.55 -34.65 41.29
CA LEU A 5 25.44 -35.63 41.13
C LEU A 5 24.57 -35.13 39.92
N SER A 6 24.64 -35.65 38.68
CA SER A 6 24.11 -36.93 38.12
C SER A 6 22.59 -37.09 38.38
N ARG A 7 21.66 -37.38 37.44
CA ARG A 7 21.71 -38.16 36.18
C ARG A 7 20.35 -38.12 35.44
N GLY A 8 20.38 -38.38 34.12
CA GLY A 8 19.30 -38.96 33.29
C GLY A 8 18.69 -38.01 32.24
N ALA A 9 18.66 -38.27 30.93
CA ALA A 9 19.03 -39.43 30.12
C ALA A 9 19.32 -39.01 28.66
N ARG A 10 20.31 -39.65 28.02
CA ARG A 10 20.59 -39.62 26.57
C ARG A 10 20.23 -40.98 25.99
N SER A 11 19.58 -41.01 24.83
CA SER A 11 19.59 -42.07 23.80
C SER A 11 18.81 -41.51 22.59
N GLY A 12 19.24 -41.57 21.33
CA GLY A 12 20.42 -42.16 20.73
C GLY A 12 20.65 -41.58 19.32
N LEU A 13 21.91 -41.53 18.93
CA LEU A 13 22.38 -41.19 17.59
C LEU A 13 23.64 -42.03 17.35
N ARG A 14 23.60 -43.00 16.42
CA ARG A 14 24.69 -43.43 15.52
C ARG A 14 24.42 -44.78 14.84
N LEU A 15 25.15 -44.95 13.72
CA LEU A 15 25.50 -46.14 12.91
C LEU A 15 24.63 -46.28 11.63
N LEU A 16 25.16 -46.31 10.40
CA LEU A 16 26.43 -46.83 9.87
C LEU A 16 26.91 -46.14 8.58
N ALA A 17 28.23 -46.13 8.39
CA ALA A 17 28.92 -45.98 7.11
C ALA A 17 29.83 -47.21 6.90
N ALA A 18 29.82 -47.79 5.69
CA ALA A 18 30.80 -48.68 5.02
C ALA A 18 30.09 -49.27 3.77
N GLY A 19 30.62 -49.37 2.54
CA GLY A 19 31.98 -49.38 2.03
C GLY A 19 32.24 -50.72 1.31
N ALA A 20 32.25 -50.74 -0.03
CA ALA A 20 32.87 -51.73 -0.95
C ALA A 20 32.42 -51.40 -2.40
N GLU A 21 33.21 -51.44 -3.48
CA GLU A 21 34.64 -51.59 -3.72
C GLU A 21 34.88 -51.21 -5.20
N ALA A 22 36.10 -50.79 -5.54
CA ALA A 22 36.51 -50.21 -6.81
C ALA A 22 36.88 -51.26 -7.88
N THR A 23 36.88 -50.88 -9.17
CA THR A 23 37.91 -51.32 -10.15
C THR A 23 38.10 -50.35 -11.32
N SER A 24 39.30 -49.75 -11.35
CA SER A 24 40.21 -49.44 -12.49
C SER A 24 39.75 -48.73 -13.78
N ALA A 25 40.37 -47.56 -14.01
CA ALA A 25 40.63 -46.84 -15.29
C ALA A 25 41.61 -47.63 -16.23
N PRO A 26 42.08 -47.17 -17.44
CA PRO A 26 42.13 -45.78 -17.95
C PRO A 26 42.03 -45.52 -19.50
N ALA A 27 42.17 -44.24 -19.85
CA ALA A 27 42.85 -43.66 -21.03
C ALA A 27 42.11 -43.37 -22.37
N SER A 28 41.99 -42.06 -22.65
CA SER A 28 42.29 -41.32 -23.90
C SER A 28 41.75 -41.80 -25.27
N ARG A 29 41.01 -40.93 -25.97
CA ARG A 29 41.32 -40.52 -27.36
C ARG A 29 40.46 -39.34 -27.84
N ALA A 30 41.12 -38.49 -28.61
CA ALA A 30 40.60 -37.32 -29.30
C ALA A 30 39.56 -37.66 -30.38
N PHE A 31 38.66 -36.72 -30.68
CA PHE A 31 38.08 -36.56 -32.01
C PHE A 31 37.78 -35.09 -32.31
N GLN A 32 38.36 -34.59 -33.40
CA GLN A 32 38.11 -33.29 -34.01
C GLN A 32 37.10 -33.44 -35.18
N SER A 33 36.49 -32.30 -35.55
CA SER A 33 35.83 -31.98 -36.84
C SER A 33 34.44 -32.63 -37.04
N THR A 34 33.39 -31.98 -37.53
CA THR A 34 33.15 -30.98 -38.60
C THR A 34 31.76 -30.34 -38.29
N GLY A 35 31.37 -29.10 -38.60
CA GLY A 35 31.36 -28.40 -39.88
C GLY A 35 29.95 -28.41 -40.52
N VAL A 36 29.34 -27.22 -40.71
CA VAL A 36 28.24 -26.89 -41.66
C VAL A 36 26.81 -27.21 -41.14
N ARG A 37 25.76 -26.35 -41.17
CA ARG A 37 25.32 -25.32 -42.13
C ARG A 37 24.33 -24.32 -41.48
N ARG A 38 24.46 -23.03 -41.82
CA ARG A 38 23.42 -21.98 -41.66
C ARG A 38 22.33 -22.12 -42.73
N MET A 39 21.07 -22.00 -42.32
CA MET A 39 19.89 -21.54 -43.06
C MET A 39 19.04 -20.83 -41.98
N GLY A 40 18.57 -19.59 -42.07
CA GLY A 40 18.26 -18.71 -43.19
C GLY A 40 16.92 -18.09 -42.81
N ALA A 41 16.92 -16.95 -42.11
CA ALA A 41 15.71 -16.21 -41.76
C ALA A 41 15.74 -14.87 -42.49
N HIS A 42 14.78 -14.67 -43.39
CA HIS A 42 14.54 -13.42 -44.08
C HIS A 42 13.10 -12.96 -43.80
N ALA A 43 13.04 -11.69 -43.37
CA ALA A 43 12.07 -10.65 -43.70
C ALA A 43 10.75 -10.51 -42.90
N HIS A 44 10.38 -9.23 -42.78
CA HIS A 44 9.21 -8.58 -42.13
C HIS A 44 9.47 -8.23 -40.65
N ASP A 45 9.63 -6.97 -40.24
CA ASP A 45 8.66 -5.87 -40.36
C ASP A 45 9.30 -4.44 -40.32
N GLU A 46 9.03 -3.64 -41.36
CA GLU A 46 9.19 -2.17 -41.38
C GLU A 46 7.80 -1.51 -41.15
N PRO A 47 7.44 -1.22 -39.88
CA PRO A 47 6.77 0.06 -39.60
C PRO A 47 7.27 0.75 -38.32
N TYR A 48 8.09 0.10 -37.49
CA TYR A 48 8.46 0.60 -36.15
C TYR A 48 9.49 1.74 -36.17
N TYR A 49 10.33 1.84 -37.20
CA TYR A 49 11.45 2.79 -37.21
C TYR A 49 11.02 4.24 -37.49
N ILE A 50 9.88 4.44 -38.18
CA ILE A 50 9.38 5.79 -38.51
C ILE A 50 8.67 6.42 -37.30
N HIS A 51 8.06 5.61 -36.42
CA HIS A 51 7.34 6.11 -35.24
C HIS A 51 8.29 6.55 -34.12
N ALA A 52 9.39 5.82 -33.90
CA ALA A 52 10.41 6.17 -32.90
C ALA A 52 11.13 7.49 -33.22
N LYS A 53 11.41 7.75 -34.51
CA LYS A 53 12.05 8.99 -34.95
C LYS A 53 11.14 10.22 -34.77
N HIS A 54 9.82 10.05 -34.93
CA HIS A 54 8.85 11.11 -34.66
C HIS A 54 8.70 11.43 -33.16
N MET A 55 8.70 10.42 -32.28
CA MET A 55 8.65 10.64 -30.83
C MET A 55 9.93 11.30 -30.28
N TYR A 56 11.11 10.93 -30.79
CA TYR A 56 12.38 11.56 -30.40
C TYR A 56 12.40 13.06 -30.70
N ASN A 57 11.89 13.46 -31.88
CA ASN A 57 11.81 14.88 -32.26
C ASN A 57 10.78 15.65 -31.42
N LEU A 58 9.65 15.03 -31.04
CA LEU A 58 8.67 15.63 -30.14
C LEU A 58 9.23 15.85 -28.73
N HIS A 59 10.03 14.89 -28.22
CA HIS A 59 10.65 14.97 -26.91
C HIS A 59 11.73 16.06 -26.86
N ARG A 60 12.53 16.19 -27.93
CA ARG A 60 13.54 17.26 -28.07
C ARG A 60 12.91 18.65 -28.08
N MET A 61 11.75 18.83 -28.72
CA MET A 61 11.03 20.11 -28.72
C MET A 61 10.47 20.46 -27.34
N LYS A 62 9.92 19.49 -26.59
CA LYS A 62 9.47 19.69 -25.20
C LYS A 62 10.64 20.06 -24.28
N HIS A 63 11.81 19.42 -24.47
CA HIS A 63 13.00 19.69 -23.66
C HIS A 63 13.61 21.08 -23.93
N GLN A 64 13.49 21.59 -25.18
CA GLN A 64 13.87 22.97 -25.52
C GLN A 64 12.90 24.00 -24.93
N GLN A 65 11.59 23.74 -24.98
CA GLN A 65 10.58 24.60 -24.34
C GLN A 65 10.79 24.68 -22.81
N LEU A 66 11.09 23.56 -22.15
CA LEU A 66 11.37 23.53 -20.71
C LEU A 66 12.63 24.33 -20.35
N LYS A 67 13.68 24.26 -21.17
CA LYS A 67 14.92 25.02 -20.97
C LYS A 67 14.72 26.53 -21.13
N VAL A 68 13.87 26.95 -22.07
CA VAL A 68 13.50 28.37 -22.25
C VAL A 68 12.71 28.88 -21.03
N SER A 69 11.74 28.10 -20.53
CA SER A 69 10.95 28.48 -19.34
C SER A 69 11.79 28.55 -18.06
N LEU A 70 12.77 27.65 -17.89
CA LEU A 70 13.65 27.66 -16.72
C LEU A 70 14.65 28.83 -16.76
N ALA A 71 15.12 29.21 -17.95
CA ALA A 71 15.96 30.39 -18.13
C ALA A 71 15.20 31.70 -17.86
N VAL A 72 13.92 31.78 -18.23
CA VAL A 72 13.04 32.91 -17.92
C VAL A 72 12.78 33.00 -16.40
N LEU A 73 12.60 31.88 -15.69
CA LEU A 73 12.49 31.87 -14.23
C LEU A 73 13.78 32.30 -13.53
N ALA A 74 14.95 31.89 -14.04
CA ALA A 74 16.24 32.27 -13.48
C ALA A 74 16.55 33.78 -13.67
N ALA A 75 16.10 34.38 -14.76
CA ALA A 75 16.28 35.81 -15.05
C ALA A 75 15.40 36.74 -14.19
N VAL A 76 14.31 36.23 -13.60
CA VAL A 76 13.45 36.99 -12.66
C VAL A 76 14.01 36.94 -11.22
N GLY A 77 14.84 35.94 -10.89
CA GLY A 77 15.38 35.72 -9.55
C GLY A 77 16.70 36.42 -9.21
N THR A 78 17.44 36.93 -10.20
CA THR A 78 18.72 37.60 -9.97
C THR A 78 18.79 38.87 -10.77
N GLY A 79 18.67 40.03 -10.11
CA GLY A 79 18.73 41.37 -10.72
C GLY A 79 20.12 41.71 -11.26
N VAL A 80 20.61 40.98 -12.26
CA VAL A 80 21.87 41.21 -12.95
C VAL A 80 21.58 41.31 -14.44
N GLY A 81 21.59 42.54 -14.96
CA GLY A 81 21.43 42.79 -16.40
C GLY A 81 22.78 42.73 -17.11
N VAL A 82 22.95 41.81 -18.07
CA VAL A 82 23.88 41.93 -19.22
C VAL A 82 23.37 41.03 -20.38
N PRO A 83 23.87 41.18 -21.62
CA PRO A 83 23.20 41.77 -22.77
C PRO A 83 22.57 40.75 -23.74
N VAL A 84 21.54 41.17 -24.48
CA VAL A 84 20.95 40.36 -25.56
C VAL A 84 21.74 40.54 -26.86
N PRO A 85 22.18 39.46 -27.55
CA PRO A 85 22.73 39.56 -28.89
C PRO A 85 21.59 39.70 -29.93
N GLN A 86 21.77 40.67 -30.82
CA GLN A 86 20.91 40.94 -31.96
C GLN A 86 21.05 39.84 -33.04
N LEU A 87 19.94 39.22 -33.45
CA LEU A 87 19.78 38.70 -34.81
C LEU A 87 18.85 39.67 -35.55
N SER A 88 19.42 40.51 -36.41
CA SER A 88 18.66 41.38 -37.29
C SER A 88 18.24 40.62 -38.55
N SER A 89 16.94 40.64 -38.84
CA SER A 89 16.45 40.49 -40.22
C SER A 89 16.52 41.86 -40.91
N ASN A 90 17.00 41.84 -42.14
CA ASN A 90 17.15 42.97 -43.05
C ASN A 90 15.91 43.87 -43.17
N GLY A 91 16.14 45.18 -43.23
CA GLY A 91 15.15 46.19 -43.56
C GLY A 91 15.77 47.59 -43.50
N GLU A 92 16.36 48.01 -44.62
CA GLU A 92 16.86 49.37 -44.86
C GLU A 92 15.79 50.44 -44.58
N ALA A 93 16.16 51.50 -43.87
CA ALA A 93 16.24 52.87 -44.40
C ALA A 93 16.08 53.95 -43.31
N ALA A 94 16.84 55.03 -43.51
CA ALA A 94 16.62 56.40 -43.05
C ALA A 94 17.13 56.81 -41.63
N ARG A 95 18.27 57.50 -41.69
CA ARG A 95 18.84 58.48 -40.75
C ARG A 95 17.80 59.48 -40.21
N SER A 96 17.90 59.85 -38.92
CA SER A 96 18.45 61.15 -38.47
C SER A 96 18.13 61.48 -36.99
N ASN A 97 19.21 61.76 -36.25
CA ASN A 97 19.45 62.78 -35.22
C ASN A 97 18.31 63.29 -34.29
N GLN A 98 18.53 63.04 -32.99
CA GLN A 98 18.82 64.07 -31.96
C GLN A 98 17.76 65.15 -31.67
N ALA A 99 17.16 65.12 -30.48
CA ALA A 99 16.97 66.30 -29.62
C ALA A 99 16.45 65.90 -28.23
N GLU A 100 17.15 66.36 -27.20
CA GLU A 100 16.72 66.44 -25.80
C GLU A 100 15.41 67.25 -25.65
N ARG A 101 14.56 66.84 -24.71
CA ARG A 101 13.90 67.79 -23.80
C ARG A 101 13.37 67.07 -22.55
N SER A 102 14.11 67.26 -21.47
CA SER A 102 13.69 67.04 -20.10
C SER A 102 12.62 68.08 -19.70
N GLY A 103 11.56 67.61 -19.04
CA GLY A 103 10.44 68.40 -18.53
C GLY A 103 9.74 67.64 -17.39
N PRO A 104 9.04 68.32 -16.48
CA PRO A 104 9.19 68.14 -15.04
C PRO A 104 8.25 67.07 -14.46
N MET A 105 8.78 65.87 -14.21
CA MET A 105 8.06 64.84 -13.43
C MET A 105 8.89 64.32 -12.24
N ALA A 106 9.86 65.11 -11.76
CA ALA A 106 10.76 64.76 -10.65
C ALA A 106 10.33 65.33 -9.29
N MET A 107 9.09 65.81 -9.16
CA MET A 107 8.56 66.44 -7.92
C MET A 107 7.25 65.81 -7.42
N ALA A 108 6.84 64.66 -7.97
CA ALA A 108 5.65 63.93 -7.48
C ALA A 108 5.99 62.60 -6.77
N LEU A 109 7.18 62.03 -7.00
CA LEU A 109 7.58 60.72 -6.46
C LEU A 109 8.34 60.79 -5.12
N ARG A 110 8.44 61.98 -4.50
CA ARG A 110 9.16 62.18 -3.23
C ARG A 110 8.24 62.45 -2.02
N ARG A 111 6.91 62.48 -2.22
CA ARG A 111 5.91 62.70 -1.16
C ARG A 111 5.10 61.46 -0.76
N LEU A 112 5.40 60.30 -1.34
CA LEU A 112 4.74 59.03 -1.01
C LEU A 112 5.69 57.98 -0.38
N LEU A 113 6.99 58.27 -0.27
CA LEU A 113 7.99 57.31 0.24
C LEU A 113 8.44 57.55 1.70
N LEU A 114 8.03 58.64 2.35
CA LEU A 114 8.31 58.85 3.78
C LEU A 114 7.33 58.20 4.78
N PRO A 115 6.02 58.03 4.51
CA PRO A 115 5.13 57.38 5.47
C PRO A 115 5.22 55.84 5.42
N LEU A 116 5.71 55.25 4.32
CA LEU A 116 5.90 53.80 4.20
C LEU A 116 7.14 53.29 4.94
N LEU A 117 8.18 54.14 5.08
CA LEU A 117 9.39 53.80 5.84
C LEU A 117 9.16 53.87 7.36
N PHE A 118 8.20 54.68 7.82
CA PHE A 118 7.85 54.81 9.24
C PHE A 118 7.00 53.63 9.74
N LEU A 119 6.24 52.97 8.87
CA LEU A 119 5.45 51.78 9.19
C LEU A 119 6.34 50.52 9.38
N VAL A 120 7.45 50.42 8.65
CA VAL A 120 8.39 49.28 8.74
C VAL A 120 9.25 49.34 10.00
N ILE A 121 9.52 50.53 10.55
CA ILE A 121 10.30 50.70 11.80
C ILE A 121 9.43 50.47 13.05
N LEU A 122 8.10 50.50 12.94
CA LEU A 122 7.18 50.26 14.05
C LEU A 122 6.87 48.77 14.30
N VAL A 123 7.16 47.89 13.32
CA VAL A 123 6.91 46.44 13.39
C VAL A 123 8.18 45.63 13.77
N LEU A 124 9.37 46.25 13.74
CA LEU A 124 10.65 45.63 14.10
C LEU A 124 11.29 46.26 15.35
N ARG A 125 10.52 46.44 16.43
CA ARG A 125 11.11 46.63 17.76
C ARG A 125 11.34 45.26 18.41
N PRO A 126 12.59 44.87 18.73
CA PRO A 126 12.81 43.73 19.60
C PRO A 126 12.23 44.09 20.97
N GLN A 127 11.29 43.28 21.45
CA GLN A 127 10.93 43.34 22.86
C GLN A 127 12.17 42.93 23.65
N SER A 128 12.89 43.92 24.19
CA SER A 128 13.73 43.70 25.37
C SER A 128 12.83 43.16 26.47
N CYS A 129 12.94 41.86 26.74
CA CYS A 129 12.44 41.27 27.96
C CYS A 129 13.11 41.97 29.14
N CYS A 130 12.34 42.78 29.85
CA CYS A 130 12.67 43.17 31.21
C CYS A 130 12.70 41.91 32.07
N VAL A 131 13.88 41.54 32.55
CA VAL A 131 14.06 40.56 33.62
C VAL A 131 13.42 41.16 34.88
N ALA A 132 12.17 40.77 35.13
CA ALA A 132 11.58 40.87 36.46
C ALA A 132 12.02 39.61 37.23
N SER A 133 12.96 39.79 38.15
CA SER A 133 13.29 38.80 39.17
C SER A 133 12.05 38.56 40.04
N GLY A 134 11.48 37.37 39.95
CA GLY A 134 10.26 36.99 40.66
C GLY A 134 9.90 35.52 40.48
N GLY A 135 10.64 34.65 41.19
CA GLY A 135 10.15 33.39 41.77
C GLY A 135 9.53 32.31 40.87
N GLY A 136 10.25 31.18 40.72
CA GLY A 136 9.63 29.86 40.57
C GLY A 136 9.36 29.38 39.15
N GLY A 137 10.32 29.52 38.23
CA GLY A 137 10.30 28.77 36.97
C GLY A 137 10.81 27.35 37.18
N GLY A 138 9.90 26.41 37.43
CA GLY A 138 10.17 25.02 37.03
C GLY A 138 10.05 24.94 35.52
N GLU A 139 11.06 24.39 34.84
CA GLU A 139 10.83 23.83 33.50
C GLU A 139 9.57 22.96 33.54
N PRO A 140 8.67 23.02 32.54
CA PRO A 140 7.58 22.07 32.49
C PRO A 140 8.19 20.67 32.50
N ALA A 141 7.82 19.87 33.51
CA ALA A 141 8.29 18.50 33.63
C ALA A 141 8.09 17.80 32.28
N GLU A 142 9.19 17.32 31.71
CA GLU A 142 9.18 16.56 30.46
C GLU A 142 8.29 15.33 30.66
N PHE A 143 7.35 15.09 29.74
CA PHE A 143 6.46 13.93 29.85
C PHE A 143 7.28 12.66 29.64
N GLU A 144 7.54 11.93 30.71
CA GLU A 144 8.29 10.67 30.65
C GLU A 144 7.39 9.54 30.14
N ILE A 145 7.82 8.87 29.08
CA ILE A 145 7.15 7.70 28.51
C ILE A 145 7.66 6.45 29.22
N PRO A 146 6.80 5.69 29.92
CA PRO A 146 7.13 4.38 30.45
C PRO A 146 7.64 3.44 29.36
N ARG A 147 8.79 2.79 29.62
CA ARG A 147 9.42 1.82 28.70
C ARG A 147 9.12 0.37 29.08
N ASP A 148 8.13 0.15 29.93
CA ASP A 148 7.74 -1.17 30.43
C ASP A 148 6.75 -1.91 29.51
N GLY A 149 6.37 -1.29 28.38
CA GLY A 149 5.42 -1.87 27.43
C GLY A 149 3.98 -1.87 27.93
N SER A 150 3.65 -1.02 28.90
CA SER A 150 2.28 -0.81 29.36
C SER A 150 1.49 0.12 28.43
N VAL A 151 0.16 -0.04 28.40
CA VAL A 151 -0.73 0.87 27.68
C VAL A 151 -0.92 2.15 28.50
N LEU A 152 -0.50 3.29 27.96
CA LEU A 152 -0.60 4.58 28.62
C LEU A 152 -2.03 5.11 28.67
N GLU A 153 -2.46 5.58 29.83
CA GLU A 153 -3.73 6.30 29.99
C GLU A 153 -3.50 7.80 29.73
N LEU A 154 -4.15 8.32 28.68
CA LEU A 154 -4.08 9.72 28.31
C LEU A 154 -5.38 10.47 28.64
N ASP A 155 -5.23 11.76 28.90
CA ASP A 155 -6.32 12.72 29.08
C ASP A 155 -5.97 14.09 28.47
N GLU A 156 -6.87 15.06 28.58
CA GLU A 156 -6.67 16.41 28.03
C GLU A 156 -5.43 17.13 28.56
N SER A 157 -4.91 16.76 29.74
CA SER A 157 -3.76 17.42 30.36
C SER A 157 -2.41 16.89 29.87
N ASN A 158 -2.34 15.61 29.48
CA ASN A 158 -1.09 14.95 29.11
C ASN A 158 -1.01 14.53 27.63
N PHE A 159 -2.13 14.53 26.90
CA PHE A 159 -2.18 14.02 25.52
C PHE A 159 -1.19 14.70 24.58
N GLU A 160 -1.18 16.03 24.54
CA GLU A 160 -0.29 16.78 23.65
C GLU A 160 1.19 16.60 24.04
N ALA A 161 1.47 16.36 25.32
CA ALA A 161 2.83 16.10 25.77
C ALA A 161 3.29 14.70 25.32
N ALA A 162 2.42 13.69 25.42
CA ALA A 162 2.68 12.35 24.91
C ALA A 162 2.92 12.34 23.39
N VAL A 163 2.10 13.06 22.62
CA VAL A 163 2.23 13.18 21.16
C VAL A 163 3.57 13.83 20.75
N ARG A 164 4.10 14.76 21.57
CA ARG A 164 5.41 15.39 21.31
C ARG A 164 6.60 14.54 21.77
N ALA A 165 6.42 13.74 22.81
CA ALA A 165 7.50 12.96 23.42
C ALA A 165 7.74 11.62 22.69
N ALA A 166 6.72 11.06 22.04
CA ALA A 166 6.82 9.80 21.33
C ALA A 166 7.06 10.03 19.82
N ASP A 167 8.07 9.37 19.26
CA ASP A 167 8.25 9.32 17.80
C ASP A 167 7.06 8.62 17.13
N PHE A 168 6.60 7.51 17.72
CA PHE A 168 5.43 6.77 17.28
C PHE A 168 4.50 6.48 18.46
N LEU A 169 3.29 7.05 18.42
CA LEU A 169 2.25 6.86 19.43
C LEU A 169 0.99 6.27 18.80
N PHE A 170 0.62 5.07 19.22
CA PHE A 170 -0.59 4.39 18.81
C PHE A 170 -1.68 4.55 19.87
N VAL A 171 -2.78 5.23 19.54
CA VAL A 171 -3.82 5.63 20.49
C VAL A 171 -5.15 4.94 20.19
N ASP A 172 -5.75 4.30 21.20
CA ASP A 172 -7.14 3.86 21.21
C ASP A 172 -8.06 4.95 21.80
N PHE A 173 -8.85 5.58 20.93
CA PHE A 173 -9.94 6.46 21.34
C PHE A 173 -11.17 5.58 21.67
N TYR A 174 -11.44 5.42 22.97
CA TYR A 174 -12.40 4.45 23.47
C TYR A 174 -13.52 5.07 24.31
N ALA A 175 -14.53 4.25 24.61
CA ALA A 175 -15.55 4.54 25.61
C ALA A 175 -15.73 3.33 26.56
N PRO A 176 -15.91 3.55 27.88
CA PRO A 176 -15.91 2.46 28.87
C PRO A 176 -17.10 1.52 28.75
N TRP A 177 -18.20 1.96 28.15
CA TRP A 177 -19.40 1.17 27.91
C TRP A 177 -19.34 0.38 26.60
N CYS A 178 -18.39 0.65 25.70
CA CYS A 178 -18.34 0.04 24.37
C CYS A 178 -17.80 -1.40 24.42
N GLY A 179 -18.62 -2.36 23.98
CA GLY A 179 -18.25 -3.78 23.94
C GLY A 179 -17.07 -4.10 23.02
N HIS A 180 -16.93 -3.38 21.90
CA HIS A 180 -15.77 -3.53 20.99
C HIS A 180 -14.46 -3.07 21.65
N CYS A 181 -14.49 -1.97 22.39
CA CYS A 181 -13.32 -1.46 23.12
C CYS A 181 -12.86 -2.45 24.20
N LYS A 182 -13.81 -3.03 24.95
CA LYS A 182 -13.51 -4.05 25.98
C LYS A 182 -12.82 -5.29 25.41
N ARG A 183 -13.16 -5.69 24.18
CA ARG A 183 -12.51 -6.82 23.49
C ARG A 183 -11.14 -6.45 22.92
N LEU A 184 -10.93 -5.18 22.57
CA LEU A 184 -9.69 -4.67 22.03
C LEU A 184 -8.61 -4.45 23.10
N ALA A 185 -9.00 -3.96 24.29
CA ALA A 185 -8.08 -3.69 25.40
C ALA A 185 -7.04 -4.79 25.66
N PRO A 186 -7.41 -6.09 25.84
CA PRO A 186 -6.41 -7.13 26.07
C PRO A 186 -5.47 -7.36 24.87
N GLN A 187 -5.91 -7.07 23.64
CA GLN A 187 -5.04 -7.16 22.46
C GLN A 187 -4.02 -6.00 22.42
N LEU A 188 -4.39 -4.82 22.92
CA LEU A 188 -3.48 -3.69 23.06
C LEU A 188 -2.45 -3.94 24.16
N ASP A 189 -2.88 -4.51 25.30
CA ASP A 189 -1.97 -4.87 26.40
C ASP A 189 -0.91 -5.88 25.93
N GLU A 190 -1.31 -6.89 25.15
CA GLU A 190 -0.38 -7.86 24.56
C GLU A 190 0.55 -7.21 23.52
N ALA A 191 0.01 -6.39 22.62
CA ALA A 191 0.79 -5.74 21.57
C ALA A 191 1.79 -4.71 22.12
N ALA A 192 1.44 -3.97 23.17
CA ALA A 192 2.26 -2.91 23.75
C ALA A 192 3.64 -3.42 24.22
N VAL A 193 3.68 -4.62 24.80
CA VAL A 193 4.94 -5.27 25.23
C VAL A 193 5.85 -5.55 24.04
N ALA A 194 5.31 -6.12 22.96
CA ALA A 194 6.08 -6.44 21.77
C ALA A 194 6.56 -5.18 21.03
N LEU A 195 5.71 -4.15 20.96
CA LEU A 195 5.99 -2.88 20.28
C LEU A 195 7.03 -2.03 21.00
N ALA A 196 7.07 -2.08 22.34
CA ALA A 196 8.09 -1.41 23.13
C ALA A 196 9.50 -2.01 22.93
N GLY A 197 9.58 -3.30 22.54
CA GLY A 197 10.84 -4.01 22.29
C GLY A 197 11.43 -3.82 20.89
N LEU A 198 10.78 -3.05 20.02
CA LEU A 198 11.30 -2.76 18.67
C LEU A 198 12.52 -1.83 18.73
N SER A 199 13.36 -1.87 17.70
CA SER A 199 14.46 -0.90 17.53
C SER A 199 13.95 0.54 17.45
N THR A 200 12.74 0.69 16.92
CA THR A 200 11.97 1.93 16.87
C THR A 200 10.67 1.67 17.64
N PRO A 201 10.62 1.98 18.95
CA PRO A 201 9.47 1.62 19.78
C PRO A 201 8.19 2.32 19.33
N VAL A 202 7.06 1.59 19.39
CA VAL A 202 5.73 2.20 19.26
C VAL A 202 5.08 2.21 20.63
N VAL A 203 4.77 3.41 21.11
CA VAL A 203 4.11 3.61 22.40
C VAL A 203 2.62 3.37 22.21
N VAL A 204 2.03 2.47 23.00
CA VAL A 204 0.59 2.22 22.95
C VAL A 204 -0.10 2.99 24.06
N ALA A 205 -1.18 3.67 23.72
CA ALA A 205 -1.94 4.50 24.63
C ALA A 205 -3.45 4.36 24.38
N LYS A 206 -4.24 4.83 25.34
CA LYS A 206 -5.70 4.93 25.23
C LYS A 206 -6.19 6.24 25.82
N VAL A 207 -7.31 6.72 25.30
CA VAL A 207 -7.97 7.93 25.79
C VAL A 207 -9.49 7.76 25.77
N ASN A 208 -10.13 8.10 26.89
CA ASN A 208 -11.59 8.05 26.99
C ASN A 208 -12.21 9.25 26.25
N ALA A 209 -12.51 9.05 24.98
CA ALA A 209 -13.08 10.10 24.12
C ALA A 209 -14.56 10.36 24.36
N ASP A 210 -15.28 9.49 25.09
CA ASP A 210 -16.63 9.80 25.59
C ASP A 210 -16.59 10.84 26.73
N LYS A 211 -15.57 10.76 27.59
CA LYS A 211 -15.31 11.76 28.64
C LYS A 211 -14.68 13.03 28.06
N TYR A 212 -13.64 12.89 27.24
CA TYR A 212 -12.86 13.99 26.66
C TYR A 212 -13.32 14.30 25.22
N ARG A 213 -14.58 14.70 25.08
CA ARG A 213 -15.22 14.85 23.76
C ARG A 213 -14.53 15.86 22.85
N LYS A 214 -14.00 16.95 23.41
CA LYS A 214 -13.27 17.97 22.63
C LYS A 214 -12.03 17.38 21.97
N LEU A 215 -11.31 16.53 22.70
CA LEU A 215 -10.14 15.82 22.19
C LEU A 215 -10.53 14.80 21.11
N GLY A 216 -11.59 14.03 21.32
CA GLY A 216 -12.14 13.13 20.29
C GLY A 216 -12.54 13.88 19.02
N SER A 217 -13.28 14.99 19.15
CA SER A 217 -13.70 15.81 18.01
C SER A 217 -12.53 16.47 17.28
N LYS A 218 -11.44 16.87 17.98
CA LYS A 218 -10.23 17.42 17.37
C LYS A 218 -9.63 16.45 16.33
N TYR A 219 -9.73 15.15 16.59
CA TYR A 219 -9.20 14.09 15.73
C TYR A 219 -10.28 13.39 14.89
N GLY A 220 -11.50 13.92 14.81
CA GLY A 220 -12.56 13.33 13.98
C GLY A 220 -13.05 11.95 14.45
N VAL A 221 -13.07 11.71 15.76
CA VAL A 221 -13.57 10.45 16.33
C VAL A 221 -15.11 10.45 16.31
N ASP A 222 -15.67 9.73 15.33
CA ASP A 222 -17.13 9.61 15.14
C ASP A 222 -17.71 8.28 15.69
N GLY A 223 -16.87 7.38 16.18
CA GLY A 223 -17.26 6.07 16.72
C GLY A 223 -16.19 5.45 17.59
N PHE A 224 -16.52 4.34 18.25
CA PHE A 224 -15.59 3.65 19.16
C PHE A 224 -15.47 2.15 18.87
N PRO A 225 -14.26 1.56 18.92
CA PRO A 225 -12.96 2.25 19.06
C PRO A 225 -12.52 2.87 17.72
N THR A 226 -11.88 4.05 17.79
CA THR A 226 -11.09 4.62 16.68
C THR A 226 -9.61 4.54 17.06
N LEU A 227 -8.82 3.93 16.19
CA LEU A 227 -7.38 3.71 16.41
C LEU A 227 -6.60 4.68 15.55
N MET A 228 -5.61 5.37 16.12
CA MET A 228 -4.76 6.29 15.38
C MET A 228 -3.29 6.05 15.68
N LEU A 229 -2.48 6.12 14.62
CA LEU A 229 -1.03 6.20 14.73
C LEU A 229 -0.62 7.67 14.54
N PHE A 230 0.09 8.21 15.53
CA PHE A 230 0.78 9.48 15.44
C PHE A 230 2.23 9.18 15.08
N ASP A 231 2.63 9.60 13.88
CA ASP A 231 3.99 9.50 13.35
C ASP A 231 4.64 10.89 13.44
N HIS A 232 5.56 11.07 14.38
CA HIS A 232 6.17 12.36 14.72
C HIS A 232 5.11 13.47 14.92
N GLY A 233 4.02 13.12 15.60
CA GLY A 233 2.89 14.00 15.88
C GLY A 233 1.86 14.13 14.75
N VAL A 234 2.08 13.53 13.58
CA VAL A 234 1.14 13.52 12.46
C VAL A 234 0.14 12.36 12.63
N PRO A 235 -1.16 12.63 12.83
CA PRO A 235 -2.15 11.58 13.03
C PRO A 235 -2.53 10.89 11.71
N SER A 236 -2.69 9.58 11.77
CA SER A 236 -3.30 8.77 10.72
C SER A 236 -4.20 7.70 11.31
N GLU A 237 -5.39 7.52 10.75
CA GLU A 237 -6.30 6.47 11.21
C GLU A 237 -5.77 5.08 10.83
N TYR A 238 -5.79 4.17 11.80
CA TYR A 238 -5.41 2.78 11.61
C TYR A 238 -6.64 1.90 11.39
N THR A 239 -6.71 1.31 10.21
CA THR A 239 -7.83 0.44 9.79
C THR A 239 -7.43 -1.03 9.62
N GLY A 240 -6.25 -1.40 10.12
CA GLY A 240 -5.71 -2.77 10.02
C GLY A 240 -6.33 -3.73 11.05
N SER A 241 -5.73 -4.92 11.16
CA SER A 241 -6.17 -5.93 12.12
C SER A 241 -6.02 -5.43 13.56
N LYS A 242 -6.98 -5.82 14.40
CA LYS A 242 -7.04 -5.50 15.83
C LYS A 242 -6.60 -6.66 16.72
N LYS A 243 -6.21 -7.80 16.12
CA LYS A 243 -5.62 -8.94 16.85
C LYS A 243 -4.16 -8.63 17.19
N ALA A 244 -3.69 -9.00 18.37
CA ALA A 244 -2.40 -8.58 18.90
C ALA A 244 -1.23 -8.92 17.96
N ASP A 245 -1.14 -10.17 17.50
CA ASP A 245 -0.13 -10.67 16.57
C ASP A 245 -0.06 -9.84 15.28
N LEU A 246 -1.19 -9.71 14.59
CA LEU A 246 -1.27 -8.97 13.33
C LEU A 246 -1.13 -7.46 13.54
N LEU A 247 -1.60 -6.93 14.67
CA LEU A 247 -1.47 -5.51 15.03
C LEU A 247 0.01 -5.14 15.18
N VAL A 248 0.78 -5.97 15.89
CA VAL A 248 2.23 -5.77 16.06
C VAL A 248 2.93 -5.73 14.72
N GLU A 249 2.64 -6.69 13.84
CA GLU A 249 3.27 -6.75 12.52
C GLU A 249 2.89 -5.56 11.63
N ASN A 250 1.62 -5.17 11.62
CA ASN A 250 1.16 -4.01 10.85
C ASN A 250 1.80 -2.71 11.36
N LEU A 251 1.89 -2.51 12.67
CA LEU A 251 2.52 -1.32 13.25
C LEU A 251 4.03 -1.31 13.04
N LYS A 252 4.72 -2.45 13.26
CA LYS A 252 6.14 -2.61 12.94
C LYS A 252 6.44 -2.22 11.50
N LYS A 253 5.55 -2.61 10.58
CA LYS A 253 5.64 -2.25 9.17
C LYS A 253 5.46 -0.76 8.92
N LEU A 254 4.46 -0.14 9.54
CA LEU A 254 4.17 1.28 9.36
C LEU A 254 5.32 2.18 9.85
N VAL A 255 6.00 1.80 10.93
CA VAL A 255 7.07 2.61 11.54
C VAL A 255 8.48 2.29 11.04
N ALA A 256 8.64 1.24 10.23
CA ALA A 256 9.91 0.94 9.59
C ALA A 256 10.27 1.99 8.51
N PRO A 257 11.51 2.03 7.99
CA PRO A 257 11.83 2.79 6.78
C PRO A 257 11.00 2.34 5.56
N ASP A 258 10.82 3.22 4.57
CA ASP A 258 10.15 2.85 3.31
C ASP A 258 10.95 1.83 2.51
N VAL A 259 12.27 1.95 2.56
CA VAL A 259 13.24 1.00 2.02
C VAL A 259 14.33 0.77 3.05
N SER A 260 14.55 -0.48 3.43
CA SER A 260 15.66 -0.86 4.31
C SER A 260 16.93 -1.09 3.50
N VAL A 261 18.11 -0.77 4.05
CA VAL A 261 19.39 -0.94 3.36
C VAL A 261 20.29 -1.91 4.13
N PRO A 262 20.06 -3.24 4.04
CA PRO A 262 20.98 -4.22 4.62
C PRO A 262 22.34 -4.20 3.91
N GLU A 263 23.43 -4.23 4.69
CA GLU A 263 24.83 -4.10 4.23
C GLU A 263 25.62 -5.43 4.28
N SER A 264 24.94 -6.56 4.49
CA SER A 264 25.55 -7.90 4.53
C SER A 264 24.51 -9.00 4.45
N ASP A 265 24.93 -10.22 4.06
CA ASP A 265 24.10 -11.44 4.10
C ASP A 265 23.37 -11.64 5.44
N SER A 266 24.05 -11.37 6.57
CA SER A 266 23.44 -11.49 7.89
C SER A 266 22.33 -10.47 8.11
N SER A 267 22.51 -9.24 7.64
CA SER A 267 21.47 -8.21 7.73
C SER A 267 20.33 -8.41 6.74
N ILE A 268 20.58 -9.02 5.57
CA ILE A 268 19.53 -9.43 4.63
C ILE A 268 18.65 -10.50 5.27
N LYS A 269 19.27 -11.54 5.86
CA LYS A 269 18.54 -12.58 6.61
C LYS A 269 17.77 -11.98 7.78
N GLY A 270 18.41 -11.12 8.57
CA GLY A 270 17.74 -10.42 9.68
C GLY A 270 16.57 -9.55 9.25
N PHE A 271 16.65 -8.90 8.08
CA PHE A 271 15.54 -8.16 7.49
C PHE A 271 14.37 -9.08 7.12
N VAL A 272 14.65 -10.22 6.47
CA VAL A 272 13.62 -11.20 6.09
C VAL A 272 12.96 -11.80 7.32
N ASP A 273 13.75 -12.20 8.32
CA ASP A 273 13.25 -12.74 9.59
C ASP A 273 12.40 -11.70 10.33
N ALA A 274 12.83 -10.44 10.33
CA ALA A 274 12.08 -9.35 10.97
C ALA A 274 10.79 -9.00 10.22
N ALA A 275 10.77 -9.08 8.90
CA ALA A 275 9.58 -8.80 8.09
C ALA A 275 8.46 -9.83 8.30
N GLY A 276 8.81 -11.03 8.76
CA GLY A 276 7.86 -12.12 9.01
C GLY A 276 7.30 -12.70 7.73
N ILE A 277 6.16 -13.39 7.83
CA ILE A 277 5.57 -14.12 6.70
C ILE A 277 4.34 -13.47 6.09
N ASN A 278 3.73 -12.48 6.75
CA ASN A 278 2.40 -12.00 6.40
C ASN A 278 2.36 -10.99 5.25
N PHE A 279 3.51 -10.43 4.87
CA PHE A 279 3.62 -9.50 3.75
C PHE A 279 4.68 -9.97 2.75
N PRO A 280 4.48 -9.75 1.44
CA PRO A 280 5.54 -9.93 0.46
C PRO A 280 6.69 -8.96 0.72
N LEU A 281 7.89 -9.38 0.32
CA LEU A 281 9.14 -8.61 0.41
C LEU A 281 9.71 -8.39 -0.99
N PHE A 282 10.28 -7.23 -1.20
CA PHE A 282 11.01 -6.86 -2.41
C PHE A 282 12.44 -6.51 -2.02
N ILE A 283 13.40 -7.28 -2.51
CA ILE A 283 14.83 -7.12 -2.19
C ILE A 283 15.57 -6.77 -3.50
N GLY A 284 16.04 -5.54 -3.61
CA GLY A 284 16.81 -5.05 -4.73
C GLY A 284 18.30 -5.34 -4.59
N PHE A 285 18.81 -6.32 -5.31
CA PHE A 285 20.23 -6.67 -5.31
C PHE A 285 20.99 -5.85 -6.35
N GLY A 286 22.01 -5.11 -5.90
CA GLY A 286 22.81 -4.23 -6.77
C GLY A 286 22.00 -3.05 -7.33
N MET A 287 20.90 -2.66 -6.65
CA MET A 287 20.00 -1.59 -7.05
C MET A 287 20.22 -0.33 -6.21
N ASP A 288 19.97 0.84 -6.81
CA ASP A 288 19.90 2.10 -6.08
C ASP A 288 18.52 2.26 -5.42
N GLU A 289 18.49 2.76 -4.19
CA GLU A 289 17.27 3.00 -3.42
C GLU A 289 16.28 3.91 -4.16
N SER A 290 16.78 4.89 -4.92
CA SER A 290 15.94 5.82 -5.68
C SER A 290 15.02 5.16 -6.70
N LEU A 291 15.33 3.93 -7.13
CA LEU A 291 14.48 3.17 -8.06
C LEU A 291 13.23 2.60 -7.38
N ILE A 292 13.26 2.39 -6.07
CA ILE A 292 12.18 1.71 -5.34
C ILE A 292 11.58 2.49 -4.18
N VAL A 293 12.18 3.62 -3.78
CA VAL A 293 11.71 4.43 -2.63
C VAL A 293 10.25 4.89 -2.78
N GLU A 294 9.85 5.33 -3.98
CA GLU A 294 8.46 5.73 -4.23
C GLU A 294 7.48 4.56 -4.07
N TYR A 295 7.89 3.34 -4.44
CA TYR A 295 7.09 2.13 -4.26
C TYR A 295 7.06 1.67 -2.81
N GLY A 296 8.17 1.82 -2.08
CA GLY A 296 8.26 1.60 -0.63
C GLY A 296 7.23 2.43 0.12
N ALA A 297 7.16 3.73 -0.19
CA ALA A 297 6.15 4.63 0.36
C ALA A 297 4.73 4.27 -0.10
N LYS A 298 4.53 4.07 -1.41
CA LYS A 298 3.21 3.76 -2.01
C LYS A 298 2.60 2.46 -1.46
N TYR A 299 3.41 1.41 -1.28
CA TYR A 299 2.99 0.09 -0.85
C TYR A 299 3.37 -0.22 0.60
N LYS A 300 3.61 0.82 1.42
CA LYS A 300 4.01 0.71 2.84
C LYS A 300 3.13 -0.22 3.66
N LYS A 301 1.82 -0.25 3.38
CA LYS A 301 0.84 -1.11 4.07
C LYS A 301 0.72 -2.53 3.49
N LYS A 302 1.37 -2.81 2.37
CA LYS A 302 1.16 -4.01 1.55
C LYS A 302 2.42 -4.86 1.34
N ALA A 303 3.62 -4.27 1.34
CA ALA A 303 4.85 -5.00 1.07
C ALA A 303 6.10 -4.35 1.68
N TRP A 304 7.10 -5.15 2.03
CA TRP A 304 8.40 -4.69 2.54
C TRP A 304 9.35 -4.44 1.37
N PHE A 305 10.19 -3.41 1.48
CA PHE A 305 11.17 -3.08 0.45
C PHE A 305 12.55 -2.94 1.07
N SER A 306 13.57 -3.44 0.37
CA SER A 306 14.96 -3.24 0.73
C SER A 306 15.87 -3.21 -0.49
N THR A 307 17.06 -2.65 -0.32
CA THR A 307 18.16 -2.74 -1.29
C THR A 307 19.42 -3.26 -0.64
N ALA A 308 20.08 -4.22 -1.27
CA ALA A 308 21.36 -4.76 -0.82
C ALA A 308 22.44 -4.47 -1.87
N LYS A 309 23.48 -3.73 -1.44
CA LYS A 309 24.67 -3.47 -2.29
C LYS A 309 25.75 -4.53 -2.08
N ASP A 310 25.91 -4.98 -0.84
CA ASP A 310 26.89 -5.99 -0.45
C ASP A 310 26.18 -7.31 -0.12
N PHE A 311 26.38 -8.31 -0.97
CA PHE A 311 25.83 -9.66 -0.83
C PHE A 311 26.77 -10.68 -1.47
N SER A 312 26.75 -11.91 -0.97
CA SER A 312 27.55 -13.01 -1.53
C SER A 312 26.85 -13.74 -2.70
N GLU A 313 27.62 -14.56 -3.43
CA GLU A 313 27.07 -15.51 -4.40
C GLU A 313 26.10 -16.51 -3.75
N ASP A 314 26.22 -16.79 -2.44
CA ASP A 314 25.26 -17.65 -1.75
C ASP A 314 23.87 -17.02 -1.72
N MET A 315 23.76 -15.68 -1.60
CA MET A 315 22.46 -14.99 -1.66
C MET A 315 21.86 -15.09 -3.07
N MET A 316 22.71 -15.06 -4.11
CA MET A 316 22.30 -15.28 -5.50
C MET A 316 21.67 -16.66 -5.69
N VAL A 317 22.28 -17.69 -5.12
CA VAL A 317 21.74 -19.06 -5.13
C VAL A 317 20.46 -19.18 -4.33
N VAL A 318 20.39 -18.56 -3.14
CA VAL A 318 19.21 -18.62 -2.25
C VAL A 318 17.97 -17.99 -2.90
N TYR A 319 18.15 -16.89 -3.64
CA TYR A 319 17.06 -16.15 -4.27
C TYR A 319 16.94 -16.38 -5.79
N ASP A 320 17.66 -17.39 -6.30
CA ASP A 320 17.64 -17.86 -7.70
C ASP A 320 17.80 -16.74 -8.74
N PHE A 321 18.81 -15.87 -8.54
CA PHE A 321 19.16 -14.83 -9.52
C PHE A 321 20.61 -14.92 -9.98
N ASP A 322 20.87 -14.60 -11.25
CA ASP A 322 22.18 -14.78 -11.90
C ASP A 322 22.82 -13.47 -12.38
N LYS A 323 22.06 -12.37 -12.33
CA LYS A 323 22.47 -11.04 -12.81
C LYS A 323 22.01 -9.96 -11.84
N PHE A 324 22.66 -8.81 -11.90
CA PHE A 324 22.24 -7.61 -11.18
C PHE A 324 22.42 -6.37 -12.07
N PRO A 325 21.62 -5.31 -11.90
CA PRO A 325 20.58 -5.14 -10.88
C PRO A 325 19.40 -6.11 -11.03
N ALA A 326 18.88 -6.61 -9.90
CA ALA A 326 17.72 -7.50 -9.86
C ALA A 326 16.82 -7.16 -8.67
N LEU A 327 15.51 -7.13 -8.91
CA LEU A 327 14.52 -7.03 -7.83
C LEU A 327 13.90 -8.39 -7.60
N VAL A 328 14.14 -8.97 -6.43
CA VAL A 328 13.55 -10.25 -6.03
C VAL A 328 12.29 -9.96 -5.22
N SER A 329 11.14 -10.46 -5.67
CA SER A 329 9.93 -10.52 -4.84
C SER A 329 9.89 -11.87 -4.13
N VAL A 330 9.66 -11.87 -2.83
CA VAL A 330 9.52 -13.07 -1.99
C VAL A 330 8.18 -13.01 -1.29
N ASN A 331 7.41 -14.09 -1.36
CA ASN A 331 6.20 -14.27 -0.58
C ASN A 331 6.40 -15.45 0.39
N PRO A 332 6.83 -15.19 1.64
CA PRO A 332 7.22 -16.25 2.57
C PRO A 332 6.06 -17.17 2.94
N LYS A 333 4.84 -16.63 3.06
CA LYS A 333 3.63 -17.40 3.38
C LYS A 333 3.37 -18.53 2.38
N TYR A 334 3.66 -18.30 1.10
CA TYR A 334 3.43 -19.29 0.04
C TYR A 334 4.71 -19.95 -0.47
N ASN A 335 5.88 -19.58 0.10
CA ASN A 335 7.19 -20.01 -0.34
C ASN A 335 7.40 -19.81 -1.85
N GLU A 336 7.02 -18.62 -2.33
CA GLU A 336 7.13 -18.22 -3.74
C GLU A 336 8.14 -17.08 -3.86
N HIS A 337 8.88 -17.06 -4.96
CA HIS A 337 9.69 -15.90 -5.33
C HIS A 337 9.72 -15.68 -6.83
N SER A 338 10.06 -14.47 -7.24
CA SER A 338 10.21 -14.10 -8.64
C SER A 338 11.28 -13.04 -8.77
N VAL A 339 11.99 -13.03 -9.90
CA VAL A 339 13.13 -12.14 -10.13
C VAL A 339 12.85 -11.25 -11.32
N PHE A 340 13.04 -9.94 -11.14
CA PHE A 340 12.91 -8.94 -12.17
C PHE A 340 14.26 -8.31 -12.49
N TYR A 341 14.72 -8.50 -13.74
CA TYR A 341 15.99 -7.97 -14.25
C TYR A 341 15.84 -6.62 -14.99
N GLY A 342 14.65 -6.03 -14.96
CA GLY A 342 14.35 -4.82 -15.71
C GLY A 342 13.53 -5.07 -16.98
N PRO A 343 13.25 -4.01 -17.75
CA PRO A 343 13.78 -2.64 -17.59
C PRO A 343 13.25 -1.93 -16.34
N PHE A 344 14.10 -1.12 -15.68
CA PHE A 344 13.76 -0.35 -14.47
C PHE A 344 13.14 1.03 -14.78
N GLU A 345 12.74 1.25 -16.02
CA GLU A 345 12.17 2.49 -16.53
C GLU A 345 10.72 2.25 -16.97
N GLY A 346 9.91 3.30 -17.02
CA GLY A 346 8.51 3.18 -17.44
C GLY A 346 7.65 2.41 -16.43
N THR A 347 6.66 1.66 -16.92
CA THR A 347 5.69 0.95 -16.05
C THR A 347 6.10 -0.47 -15.69
N PHE A 348 7.15 -1.03 -16.29
CA PHE A 348 7.51 -2.44 -16.15
C PHE A 348 7.81 -2.84 -14.69
N LEU A 349 8.55 -1.98 -13.97
CA LEU A 349 8.85 -2.18 -12.56
C LEU A 349 7.59 -2.10 -11.70
N GLU A 350 6.72 -1.11 -11.95
CA GLU A 350 5.45 -0.99 -11.25
C GLU A 350 4.52 -2.18 -11.51
N ASP A 351 4.46 -2.64 -12.77
CA ASP A 351 3.67 -3.80 -13.17
C ASP A 351 4.19 -5.06 -12.48
N PHE A 352 5.51 -5.28 -12.43
CA PHE A 352 6.12 -6.37 -11.67
C PHE A 352 5.77 -6.29 -10.18
N ILE A 353 5.98 -5.14 -9.54
CA ILE A 353 5.67 -4.95 -8.12
C ILE A 353 4.20 -5.25 -7.86
N ARG A 354 3.28 -4.65 -8.64
CA ARG A 354 1.82 -4.84 -8.50
C ARG A 354 1.44 -6.32 -8.63
N GLN A 355 1.99 -7.01 -9.63
CA GLN A 355 1.71 -8.43 -9.86
C GLN A 355 2.24 -9.31 -8.74
N SER A 356 3.43 -9.00 -8.21
CA SER A 356 4.07 -9.75 -7.12
C SER A 356 3.53 -9.45 -5.71
N LEU A 357 2.59 -8.50 -5.57
CA LEU A 357 1.86 -8.32 -4.30
C LEU A 357 0.93 -9.49 -3.98
N LEU A 358 0.54 -10.24 -5.01
CA LEU A 358 -0.33 -11.40 -4.91
C LEU A 358 0.50 -12.68 -5.08
N PRO A 359 0.18 -13.77 -4.36
CA PRO A 359 0.74 -15.07 -4.70
C PRO A 359 0.26 -15.53 -6.08
N VAL A 360 0.97 -16.48 -6.68
CA VAL A 360 0.68 -17.00 -8.04
C VAL A 360 -0.74 -17.57 -8.12
N THR A 361 -1.18 -18.25 -7.06
CA THR A 361 -2.57 -18.66 -6.87
C THR A 361 -3.11 -18.04 -5.59
N VAL A 362 -4.09 -17.16 -5.71
CA VAL A 362 -4.58 -16.31 -4.64
C VAL A 362 -5.67 -17.00 -3.84
N PRO A 363 -5.47 -17.36 -2.55
CA PRO A 363 -6.59 -17.68 -1.68
C PRO A 363 -7.42 -16.41 -1.50
N VAL A 364 -8.69 -16.44 -1.86
CA VAL A 364 -9.58 -15.30 -1.78
C VAL A 364 -10.16 -15.20 -0.38
N ASP A 365 -9.71 -14.19 0.36
CA ASP A 365 -10.14 -13.86 1.71
C ASP A 365 -10.40 -12.34 1.83
N ARG A 366 -10.73 -11.87 3.03
CA ARG A 366 -11.07 -10.47 3.28
C ARG A 366 -9.93 -9.49 2.98
N GLU A 367 -8.69 -9.96 3.00
CA GLU A 367 -7.50 -9.17 2.75
C GLU A 367 -7.15 -9.21 1.26
N THR A 368 -7.03 -10.41 0.68
CA THR A 368 -6.66 -10.59 -0.72
C THR A 368 -7.73 -10.08 -1.68
N VAL A 369 -9.02 -10.12 -1.32
CA VAL A 369 -10.08 -9.56 -2.16
C VAL A 369 -9.91 -8.06 -2.42
N LYS A 370 -9.35 -7.32 -1.45
CA LYS A 370 -9.05 -5.89 -1.61
C LYS A 370 -7.89 -5.70 -2.58
N LEU A 371 -6.86 -6.54 -2.47
CA LEU A 371 -5.72 -6.53 -3.38
C LEU A 371 -6.14 -6.89 -4.81
N LEU A 372 -7.04 -7.86 -4.99
CA LEU A 372 -7.59 -8.24 -6.29
C LEU A 372 -8.36 -7.09 -6.96
N LYS A 373 -9.17 -6.35 -6.19
CA LYS A 373 -9.89 -5.17 -6.67
C LYS A 373 -8.95 -4.05 -7.12
N ASP A 374 -7.84 -3.87 -6.42
CA ASP A 374 -6.82 -2.86 -6.76
C ASP A 374 -5.96 -3.27 -7.97
N ASP A 375 -5.79 -4.57 -8.22
CA ASP A 375 -4.97 -5.10 -9.34
C ASP A 375 -5.62 -4.85 -10.71
N GLY A 376 -6.95 -5.00 -10.79
CA GLY A 376 -7.75 -4.67 -11.96
C GLY A 376 -7.76 -5.72 -13.08
N ARG A 377 -6.94 -6.78 -13.01
CA ARG A 377 -7.08 -7.95 -13.92
C ARG A 377 -8.31 -8.76 -13.54
N LYS A 378 -8.86 -9.47 -14.52
CA LYS A 378 -9.93 -10.45 -14.26
C LYS A 378 -9.39 -11.64 -13.49
N VAL A 379 -10.22 -12.17 -12.60
CA VAL A 379 -9.85 -13.30 -11.74
C VAL A 379 -10.51 -14.57 -12.27
N VAL A 380 -9.70 -15.55 -12.66
CA VAL A 380 -10.15 -16.93 -12.82
C VAL A 380 -10.33 -17.52 -11.42
N LEU A 381 -11.56 -17.47 -10.92
CA LEU A 381 -11.90 -17.87 -9.56
C LEU A 381 -12.36 -19.33 -9.56
N THR A 382 -11.68 -20.15 -8.77
CA THR A 382 -12.04 -21.55 -8.50
C THR A 382 -12.75 -21.65 -7.16
N ILE A 383 -14.02 -22.02 -7.17
CA ILE A 383 -14.81 -22.21 -5.97
C ILE A 383 -14.77 -23.70 -5.61
N LEU A 384 -14.36 -24.01 -4.40
CA LEU A 384 -14.19 -25.34 -3.84
C LEU A 384 -15.24 -25.58 -2.75
N GLU A 385 -15.51 -26.83 -2.40
CA GLU A 385 -16.29 -27.11 -1.19
C GLU A 385 -15.46 -26.80 0.07
N ASP A 386 -14.22 -27.29 0.09
CA ASP A 386 -13.25 -27.13 1.17
C ASP A 386 -11.85 -26.98 0.58
N GLU A 387 -11.13 -25.92 0.95
CA GLU A 387 -9.73 -25.75 0.55
C GLU A 387 -8.81 -26.85 1.11
N SER A 388 -9.24 -27.53 2.17
CA SER A 388 -8.48 -28.58 2.87
C SER A 388 -8.74 -29.99 2.33
N ASP A 389 -9.61 -30.12 1.31
CA ASP A 389 -9.92 -31.42 0.70
C ASP A 389 -8.67 -32.11 0.12
N GLU A 390 -8.64 -33.44 0.15
CA GLU A 390 -7.50 -34.24 -0.32
C GLU A 390 -7.13 -33.97 -1.79
N ASN A 391 -8.10 -33.59 -2.61
CA ASN A 391 -7.91 -33.29 -4.02
C ASN A 391 -7.51 -31.83 -4.31
N SER A 392 -7.71 -30.92 -3.36
CA SER A 392 -7.40 -29.50 -3.51
C SER A 392 -5.93 -29.24 -3.90
N PRO A 393 -4.90 -29.89 -3.30
CA PRO A 393 -3.51 -29.69 -3.68
C PRO A 393 -3.21 -29.98 -5.16
N GLN A 394 -3.83 -31.01 -5.73
CA GLN A 394 -3.62 -31.35 -7.15
C GLN A 394 -4.21 -30.28 -8.06
N LEU A 395 -5.42 -29.80 -7.76
CA LEU A 395 -6.06 -28.71 -8.50
C LEU A 395 -5.27 -27.40 -8.38
N LEU A 396 -4.84 -27.03 -7.17
CA LEU A 396 -4.02 -25.83 -6.94
C LEU A 396 -2.71 -25.87 -7.72
N LYS A 397 -2.07 -27.04 -7.88
CA LYS A 397 -0.89 -27.20 -8.73
C LYS A 397 -1.17 -26.92 -10.20
N VAL A 398 -2.33 -27.35 -10.70
CA VAL A 398 -2.78 -27.06 -12.07
C VAL A 398 -3.08 -25.58 -12.24
N LEU A 399 -3.81 -24.97 -11.30
CA LEU A 399 -4.08 -23.53 -11.32
C LEU A 399 -2.80 -22.69 -11.28
N ARG A 400 -1.80 -23.10 -10.48
CA ARG A 400 -0.48 -22.46 -10.43
C ARG A 400 0.23 -22.52 -11.77
N SER A 401 0.19 -23.68 -12.43
CA SER A 401 0.77 -23.85 -13.76
C SER A 401 0.07 -22.97 -14.81
N ALA A 402 -1.26 -22.86 -14.72
CA ALA A 402 -2.04 -21.98 -15.57
C ALA A 402 -1.74 -20.50 -15.29
N ALA A 403 -1.64 -20.08 -14.03
CA ALA A 403 -1.31 -18.72 -13.64
C ALA A 403 0.03 -18.25 -14.20
N ASN A 404 1.05 -19.09 -14.12
CA ASN A 404 2.38 -18.81 -14.69
C ASN A 404 2.38 -18.67 -16.21
N ALA A 405 1.38 -19.23 -16.91
CA ALA A 405 1.25 -19.15 -18.36
C ALA A 405 0.32 -18.02 -18.84
N ASN A 406 -0.42 -17.37 -17.94
CA ASN A 406 -1.50 -16.44 -18.29
C ASN A 406 -1.47 -15.19 -17.39
N HIS A 407 -0.42 -14.36 -17.54
CA HIS A 407 -0.19 -13.17 -16.70
C HIS A 407 -1.26 -12.06 -16.85
N ASP A 408 -2.05 -12.09 -17.92
CA ASP A 408 -3.19 -11.19 -18.14
C ASP A 408 -4.38 -11.47 -17.21
N LEU A 409 -4.36 -12.62 -16.52
CA LEU A 409 -5.38 -13.06 -15.58
C LEU A 409 -4.75 -13.31 -14.20
N VAL A 410 -5.57 -13.20 -13.15
CA VAL A 410 -5.22 -13.67 -11.80
C VAL A 410 -5.94 -14.97 -11.54
N PHE A 411 -5.28 -15.97 -10.95
CA PHE A 411 -5.92 -17.22 -10.58
C PHE A 411 -6.18 -17.20 -9.08
N GLY A 412 -7.47 -17.24 -8.71
CA GLY A 412 -7.91 -17.24 -7.33
C GLY A 412 -8.64 -18.53 -6.97
N TYR A 413 -8.67 -18.87 -5.69
CA TYR A 413 -9.49 -19.96 -5.18
C TYR A 413 -10.14 -19.59 -3.85
N VAL A 414 -11.30 -20.17 -3.56
CA VAL A 414 -12.01 -20.02 -2.30
C VAL A 414 -12.81 -21.26 -2.00
N GLY A 415 -12.81 -21.72 -0.75
CA GLY A 415 -13.72 -22.77 -0.31
C GLY A 415 -15.00 -22.23 0.32
N VAL A 416 -16.13 -22.89 0.06
CA VAL A 416 -17.42 -22.57 0.66
C VAL A 416 -17.34 -22.62 2.20
N LYS A 417 -16.65 -23.61 2.76
CA LYS A 417 -16.45 -23.69 4.22
C LYS A 417 -15.60 -22.55 4.80
N GLN A 418 -14.68 -22.01 4.01
CA GLN A 418 -13.77 -20.93 4.41
C GLN A 418 -14.47 -19.58 4.35
N TRP A 419 -15.34 -19.35 3.36
CA TRP A 419 -16.04 -18.08 3.21
C TRP A 419 -17.39 -18.19 2.48
N GLU A 420 -18.35 -18.86 3.11
CA GLU A 420 -19.69 -19.11 2.58
C GLU A 420 -20.37 -17.83 2.04
N GLU A 421 -20.41 -16.77 2.85
CA GLU A 421 -20.98 -15.45 2.50
C GLU A 421 -20.47 -14.91 1.16
N PHE A 422 -19.17 -15.08 0.88
CA PHE A 422 -18.58 -14.64 -0.38
C PHE A 422 -18.99 -15.55 -1.54
N THR A 423 -19.00 -16.86 -1.33
CA THR A 423 -19.35 -17.83 -2.38
C THR A 423 -20.83 -17.77 -2.77
N GLU A 424 -21.73 -17.44 -1.84
CA GLU A 424 -23.17 -17.25 -2.09
C GLU A 424 -23.47 -16.07 -3.03
N THR A 425 -22.51 -15.16 -3.20
CA THR A 425 -22.65 -14.06 -4.16
C THR A 425 -22.59 -14.54 -5.61
N PHE A 426 -22.13 -15.76 -5.85
CA PHE A 426 -22.15 -16.41 -7.14
C PHE A 426 -23.28 -17.45 -7.15
N ASP A 427 -23.99 -17.63 -8.27
CA ASP A 427 -25.04 -18.66 -8.44
C ASP A 427 -24.46 -20.10 -8.46
N VAL A 428 -23.71 -20.47 -7.44
CA VAL A 428 -22.98 -21.73 -7.33
C VAL A 428 -23.91 -22.75 -6.67
N LYS A 429 -24.08 -23.90 -7.33
CA LYS A 429 -24.69 -25.07 -6.70
C LYS A 429 -23.59 -25.95 -6.13
N VAL A 430 -23.75 -26.38 -4.88
CA VAL A 430 -22.78 -27.28 -4.21
C VAL A 430 -22.50 -28.54 -5.05
N SER A 431 -23.50 -29.06 -5.77
CA SER A 431 -23.37 -30.21 -6.66
C SER A 431 -22.49 -29.99 -7.91
N GLN A 432 -22.08 -28.75 -8.19
CA GLN A 432 -21.23 -28.38 -9.32
C GLN A 432 -19.78 -28.06 -8.91
N LEU A 433 -19.45 -28.18 -7.62
CA LEU A 433 -18.11 -27.94 -7.10
C LEU A 433 -17.16 -29.11 -7.42
N PRO A 434 -15.86 -28.84 -7.66
CA PRO A 434 -15.24 -27.53 -7.85
C PRO A 434 -15.74 -26.82 -9.11
N MET A 435 -15.99 -25.51 -9.01
CA MET A 435 -16.47 -24.68 -10.12
C MET A 435 -15.44 -23.62 -10.50
N ILE A 436 -15.32 -23.30 -11.79
CA ILE A 436 -14.41 -22.25 -12.29
C ILE A 436 -15.18 -21.17 -13.05
N ILE A 437 -14.91 -19.91 -12.71
CA ILE A 437 -15.57 -18.73 -13.30
C ILE A 437 -14.54 -17.63 -13.61
N VAL A 438 -14.90 -16.67 -14.46
CA VAL A 438 -14.10 -15.44 -14.64
C VAL A 438 -14.82 -14.27 -13.98
N TRP A 439 -14.25 -13.72 -12.92
CA TRP A 439 -14.81 -12.62 -12.14
C TRP A 439 -14.12 -11.29 -12.48
N ASP A 440 -14.90 -10.22 -12.66
CA ASP A 440 -14.40 -8.88 -12.99
C ASP A 440 -13.93 -8.06 -11.77
N THR A 441 -13.97 -8.65 -10.57
CA THR A 441 -13.69 -8.04 -9.25
C THR A 441 -14.72 -7.01 -8.77
N LYS A 442 -15.77 -6.74 -9.56
CA LYS A 442 -16.80 -5.73 -9.33
C LYS A 442 -18.17 -6.40 -9.18
N GLU A 443 -18.96 -6.39 -10.24
CA GLU A 443 -20.38 -6.76 -10.22
C GLU A 443 -20.71 -7.89 -11.19
N GLU A 444 -19.76 -8.31 -12.04
CA GLU A 444 -20.03 -9.29 -13.09
C GLU A 444 -19.07 -10.49 -13.03
N TYR A 445 -19.59 -11.64 -13.41
CA TYR A 445 -18.78 -12.83 -13.65
C TYR A 445 -19.27 -13.58 -14.88
N GLU A 446 -18.38 -14.35 -15.49
CA GLU A 446 -18.60 -15.06 -16.73
C GLU A 446 -18.45 -16.57 -16.48
N LEU A 447 -19.43 -17.34 -16.95
CA LEU A 447 -19.38 -18.79 -17.02
C LEU A 447 -18.93 -19.20 -18.43
N VAL A 448 -18.02 -20.16 -18.55
CA VAL A 448 -17.64 -20.74 -19.85
C VAL A 448 -18.53 -21.95 -20.14
N GLU A 449 -19.25 -21.90 -21.25
CA GLU A 449 -20.23 -22.93 -21.58
C GLU A 449 -19.60 -24.33 -21.62
N GLY A 450 -20.19 -25.26 -20.86
CA GLY A 450 -19.73 -26.66 -20.80
C GLY A 450 -18.43 -26.90 -20.03
N SER A 451 -17.85 -25.87 -19.41
CA SER A 451 -16.59 -25.96 -18.63
C SER A 451 -16.74 -25.44 -17.19
N GLU A 452 -17.96 -25.42 -16.67
CA GLU A 452 -18.30 -24.82 -15.37
C GLU A 452 -17.78 -25.64 -14.19
N SER A 453 -17.95 -26.97 -14.22
CA SER A 453 -17.54 -27.89 -13.15
C SER A 453 -16.25 -28.61 -13.51
N LEU A 454 -15.35 -28.78 -12.55
CA LEU A 454 -14.12 -29.54 -12.68
C LEU A 454 -14.28 -30.93 -12.07
N ARG A 455 -13.85 -31.95 -12.81
CA ARG A 455 -13.84 -33.35 -12.35
C ARG A 455 -12.44 -33.79 -12.00
N GLU A 456 -12.32 -34.61 -10.96
CA GLU A 456 -11.06 -35.23 -10.55
C GLU A 456 -10.45 -36.05 -11.70
N GLY A 457 -9.12 -36.12 -11.74
CA GLY A 457 -8.36 -36.92 -12.70
C GLY A 457 -7.99 -36.23 -14.02
N ASP A 458 -8.58 -35.07 -14.35
CA ASP A 458 -8.28 -34.34 -15.59
C ASP A 458 -8.33 -32.80 -15.43
N TYR A 459 -7.87 -32.27 -14.30
CA TYR A 459 -7.91 -30.81 -14.06
C TYR A 459 -7.17 -30.02 -15.14
N GLY A 460 -6.02 -30.50 -15.61
CA GLY A 460 -5.20 -29.81 -16.62
C GLY A 460 -5.94 -29.54 -17.93
N SER A 461 -6.56 -30.56 -18.52
CA SER A 461 -7.29 -30.40 -19.79
C SER A 461 -8.58 -29.61 -19.61
N GLN A 462 -9.24 -29.73 -18.45
CA GLN A 462 -10.45 -28.95 -18.14
C GLN A 462 -10.16 -27.45 -17.98
N VAL A 463 -9.13 -27.09 -17.21
CA VAL A 463 -8.69 -25.69 -17.05
C VAL A 463 -8.23 -25.12 -18.40
N SER A 464 -7.51 -25.91 -19.21
CA SER A 464 -7.07 -25.47 -20.55
C SER A 464 -8.25 -25.18 -21.48
N ARG A 465 -9.24 -26.09 -21.54
CA ARG A 465 -10.48 -25.91 -22.32
C ARG A 465 -11.32 -24.73 -21.84
N PHE A 466 -11.37 -24.51 -20.52
CA PHE A 466 -12.04 -23.36 -19.94
C PHE A 466 -11.41 -22.05 -20.44
N LEU A 467 -10.08 -21.93 -20.36
CA LEU A 467 -9.36 -20.73 -20.80
C LEU A 467 -9.49 -20.49 -22.31
N GLU A 468 -9.46 -21.55 -23.11
CA GLU A 468 -9.72 -21.48 -24.56
C GLU A 468 -11.14 -20.98 -24.84
N GLY A 469 -12.16 -21.57 -24.21
CA GLY A 469 -13.55 -21.13 -24.37
C GLY A 469 -13.79 -19.68 -23.92
N TYR A 470 -13.13 -19.26 -22.84
CA TYR A 470 -13.15 -17.86 -22.40
C TYR A 470 -12.55 -16.93 -23.46
N ARG A 471 -11.39 -17.27 -24.03
CA ARG A 471 -10.72 -16.47 -25.07
C ARG A 471 -11.49 -16.41 -26.37
N GLU A 472 -12.23 -17.46 -26.70
CA GLU A 472 -13.14 -17.52 -27.84
C GLU A 472 -14.46 -16.75 -27.61
N GLY A 473 -14.70 -16.27 -26.39
CA GLY A 473 -15.93 -15.56 -26.03
C GLY A 473 -17.16 -16.48 -25.88
N ARG A 474 -16.96 -17.79 -25.67
CA ARG A 474 -18.03 -18.75 -25.38
C ARG A 474 -18.46 -18.64 -23.92
N THR A 475 -18.95 -17.46 -23.54
CA THR A 475 -19.26 -17.10 -22.16
C THR A 475 -20.71 -16.65 -21.96
N ILE A 476 -21.24 -16.97 -20.78
CA ILE A 476 -22.51 -16.46 -20.28
C ILE A 476 -22.19 -15.47 -19.16
N LYS A 477 -22.51 -14.20 -19.39
CA LYS A 477 -22.35 -13.15 -18.37
C LYS A 477 -23.46 -13.22 -17.34
N LYS A 478 -23.08 -13.09 -16.08
CA LYS A 478 -23.96 -13.01 -14.93
C LYS A 478 -23.56 -11.85 -14.03
N LYS A 479 -24.52 -11.40 -13.21
CA LYS A 479 -24.27 -10.43 -12.16
C LYS A 479 -24.04 -11.15 -10.85
N VAL A 480 -23.09 -10.66 -10.07
CA VAL A 480 -22.89 -11.07 -8.69
C VAL A 480 -24.18 -10.76 -7.91
N GLY A 481 -24.70 -11.77 -7.21
CA GLY A 481 -25.89 -11.66 -6.38
C GLY A 481 -25.74 -10.62 -5.27
N ARG A 482 -26.87 -10.18 -4.69
CA ARG A 482 -26.91 -9.26 -3.53
C ARG A 482 -26.39 -9.94 -2.25
N GLY A 483 -25.09 -10.27 -2.23
CA GLY A 483 -24.34 -10.64 -1.04
C GLY A 483 -22.96 -9.97 -1.00
N SER A 484 -22.65 -9.09 -1.97
CA SER A 484 -21.48 -8.22 -1.86
C SER A 484 -21.63 -7.33 -0.62
N PRO A 485 -20.65 -7.23 0.30
CA PRO A 485 -20.70 -6.30 1.42
C PRO A 485 -20.40 -4.89 0.90
N THR A 486 -21.19 -4.44 -0.07
CA THR A 486 -21.28 -3.04 -0.43
C THR A 486 -22.17 -2.38 0.62
N LEU A 487 -21.58 -1.39 1.30
CA LEU A 487 -22.13 -0.44 2.28
C LEU A 487 -23.47 0.25 1.91
N LEU A 488 -24.16 -0.18 0.85
CA LEU A 488 -25.43 0.35 0.37
C LEU A 488 -26.66 -0.31 1.01
N GLY A 489 -26.53 -1.52 1.57
CA GLY A 489 -27.66 -2.24 2.18
C GLY A 489 -28.19 -1.58 3.47
N LEU A 490 -27.31 -1.22 4.40
CA LEU A 490 -27.73 -0.54 5.63
C LEU A 490 -28.25 0.87 5.35
N ASN A 491 -27.61 1.64 4.47
CA ASN A 491 -28.05 3.00 4.16
C ASN A 491 -29.42 3.01 3.48
N ALA A 492 -29.73 2.07 2.59
CA ALA A 492 -31.06 1.97 2.00
C ALA A 492 -32.15 1.61 3.03
N VAL A 493 -31.84 0.74 4.00
CA VAL A 493 -32.75 0.41 5.10
C VAL A 493 -32.92 1.60 6.05
N TYR A 494 -31.85 2.33 6.37
CA TYR A 494 -31.93 3.57 7.17
C TYR A 494 -32.69 4.67 6.44
N ILE A 495 -32.51 4.84 5.13
CA ILE A 495 -33.27 5.78 4.31
C ILE A 495 -34.76 5.38 4.29
N LEU A 496 -35.07 4.08 4.17
CA LEU A 496 -36.44 3.59 4.21
C LEU A 496 -37.08 3.80 5.59
N LEU A 497 -36.37 3.48 6.68
CA LEU A 497 -36.82 3.71 8.06
C LEU A 497 -37.00 5.21 8.34
N PHE A 498 -36.10 6.05 7.84
CA PHE A 498 -36.20 7.50 7.94
C PHE A 498 -37.41 8.04 7.17
N LEU A 499 -37.66 7.56 5.94
CA LEU A 499 -38.83 7.93 5.15
C LEU A 499 -40.14 7.51 5.83
N VAL A 500 -40.18 6.30 6.41
CA VAL A 500 -41.34 5.83 7.18
C VAL A 500 -41.55 6.69 8.43
N ALA A 501 -40.49 7.03 9.16
CA ALA A 501 -40.59 7.90 10.34
C ALA A 501 -41.09 9.30 9.98
N VAL A 502 -40.59 9.89 8.89
CA VAL A 502 -41.05 11.19 8.37
C VAL A 502 -42.53 11.13 7.96
N LEU A 503 -42.97 10.06 7.28
CA LEU A 503 -44.37 9.87 6.92
C LEU A 503 -45.27 9.76 8.16
N VAL A 504 -44.87 9.02 9.19
CA VAL A 504 -45.62 8.91 10.45
C VAL A 504 -45.74 10.26 11.15
N VAL A 505 -44.68 11.07 11.15
CA VAL A 505 -44.69 12.42 11.71
C VAL A 505 -45.61 13.35 10.91
N LEU A 506 -45.56 13.31 9.57
CA LEU A 506 -46.46 14.08 8.71
C LEU A 506 -47.93 13.68 8.93
N MET A 507 -48.21 12.38 9.04
CA MET A 507 -49.56 11.88 9.34
C MET A 507 -50.04 12.35 10.72
N TYR A 508 -49.17 12.34 11.73
CA TYR A 508 -49.47 12.85 13.06
C TYR A 508 -49.83 14.35 13.05
N PHE A 509 -49.08 15.16 12.31
CA PHE A 509 -49.38 16.59 12.19
C PHE A 509 -50.62 16.89 11.33
N SER A 510 -50.90 16.08 10.30
CA SER A 510 -52.15 16.21 9.54
C SER A 510 -53.39 15.84 10.36
N ALA A 511 -53.25 14.95 11.35
CA ALA A 511 -54.35 14.52 12.21
C ALA A 511 -54.70 15.54 13.32
N GLN A 512 -53.87 16.56 13.56
CA GLN A 512 -54.17 17.63 14.53
C GLN A 512 -54.81 18.87 13.90
N GLY A 513 -55.13 18.84 12.60
CA GLY A 513 -55.73 19.97 11.89
C GLY A 513 -57.26 20.04 11.93
N GLU A 514 -57.95 19.05 12.50
CA GLU A 514 -59.42 18.96 12.51
C GLU A 514 -59.97 18.75 13.93
N GLU A 515 -59.90 19.77 14.79
CA GLU A 515 -60.87 19.94 15.88
C GLU A 515 -61.37 21.40 15.91
N ASP A 516 -62.37 21.60 15.05
CA ASP A 516 -63.68 22.23 15.29
C ASP A 516 -63.77 23.65 15.88
N HIS A 517 -64.06 24.59 14.99
CA HIS A 517 -64.67 25.89 15.28
C HIS A 517 -66.19 25.71 15.46
N GLN A 518 -66.75 26.03 16.64
CA GLN A 518 -68.15 26.52 16.75
C GLN A 518 -68.47 27.20 18.11
N PRO A 519 -69.56 28.00 18.22
CA PRO A 519 -69.47 29.45 18.36
C PRO A 519 -69.90 29.99 19.73
N ARG A 520 -69.50 31.24 20.03
CA ARG A 520 -69.93 32.04 21.18
C ARG A 520 -71.46 32.04 21.32
N ARG A 521 -71.98 31.57 22.47
CA ARG A 521 -73.30 31.97 22.98
C ARG A 521 -73.15 33.12 23.97
N ALA A 522 -74.04 34.08 23.82
CA ALA A 522 -74.21 35.27 24.65
C ALA A 522 -74.86 34.94 26.01
N HIS A 523 -74.72 35.90 26.92
CA HIS A 523 -75.32 36.02 28.26
C HIS A 523 -76.86 35.95 28.31
N GLU A 524 -77.38 35.48 29.45
CA GLU A 524 -78.66 35.76 30.19
C GLU A 524 -78.96 34.47 31.00
N ASP A 525 -79.11 34.40 32.33
CA ASP A 525 -79.27 35.31 33.47
C ASP A 525 -78.52 34.71 34.69
#